data_AF-A0A851SAH3-F1
#
_entry.id   AF-A0A851SAH3-F1
#
_cell.length_a   1.000
_cell.length_b   1.000
_cell.length_c   1.000
_cell.angle_alpha   90.00
_cell.angle_beta   90.00
_cell.angle_gamma   90.00
#
_symmetry.space_group_name_H-M   'P 1'
#
loop_
_entity.id
_entity.type
_entity.pdbx_description
1 polymer ?
#
loop_
_entity_poly.entity_id
_entity_poly.type
_entity_poly.pdbx_seq_one_letter_code
_entity_poly.pdbx_strand_id
1 'polypeptide(L)'
;QDMENSFFMNVNDQVREVCSQLATDPHLQGGYNAMGFSQGGQFLRAVAQRCPVPPMFNLISIGGQHQGVYGFPRCPGESSHLCDWIRKTLDLGAYTKAVQEHLVQAEYWHDPLKEEDYRKNSIFLADINQERGVNETYKKNLMALKKFVMVKFLNDTMVDPRISEWFGFYKSGQAKETIPLQETSLYKEDRLGLQQMDKAGKLVFLGVKGDHLHFSEEWFDSTILPFLQ
;
A
#
# COMPACT_ATOMS: atom_id res chain seq x y z
N GLN A 1 12.31 0.34 -18.53
CA GLN A 1 12.33 -0.77 -17.56
C GLN A 1 11.55 -0.44 -16.28
N ASP A 2 12.13 0.20 -15.25
CA ASP A 2 11.43 0.34 -13.94
C ASP A 2 10.14 1.17 -14.00
N MET A 3 10.13 2.24 -14.79
CA MET A 3 8.92 3.03 -15.04
C MET A 3 7.86 2.24 -15.82
N GLU A 4 8.22 1.28 -16.66
CA GLU A 4 7.22 0.47 -17.38
C GLU A 4 6.72 -0.66 -16.47
N ASN A 5 7.63 -1.26 -15.69
CA ASN A 5 7.30 -2.27 -14.70
C ASN A 5 6.31 -1.75 -13.65
N SER A 6 6.41 -0.47 -13.25
CA SER A 6 5.47 0.13 -12.30
C SER A 6 4.03 0.27 -12.80
N PHE A 7 3.78 0.08 -14.11
CA PHE A 7 2.44 0.05 -14.71
C PHE A 7 2.04 -1.35 -15.19
N PHE A 8 2.97 -2.13 -15.72
CA PHE A 8 2.61 -3.31 -16.52
C PHE A 8 3.17 -4.65 -16.03
N MET A 9 4.08 -4.65 -15.04
CA MET A 9 4.59 -5.90 -14.46
C MET A 9 3.73 -6.31 -13.28
N ASN A 10 3.30 -7.57 -13.25
CA ASN A 10 2.50 -8.11 -12.16
C ASN A 10 3.14 -7.84 -10.78
N VAL A 11 2.40 -7.25 -9.83
CA VAL A 11 2.97 -6.84 -8.53
C VAL A 11 3.43 -8.06 -7.72
N ASN A 12 2.76 -9.20 -7.84
CA ASN A 12 3.20 -10.42 -7.14
C ASN A 12 4.56 -10.92 -7.65
N ASP A 13 4.84 -10.74 -8.95
CA ASP A 13 6.14 -11.07 -9.53
C ASP A 13 7.20 -10.05 -9.13
N GLN A 14 6.88 -8.75 -9.12
CA GLN A 14 7.78 -7.70 -8.59
C GLN A 14 8.19 -8.00 -7.14
N VAL A 15 7.24 -8.34 -6.27
CA VAL A 15 7.52 -8.70 -4.88
C VAL A 15 8.41 -9.93 -4.80
N ARG A 16 8.18 -10.96 -5.64
CA ARG A 16 9.02 -12.17 -5.66
C ARG A 16 10.45 -11.86 -6.08
N GLU A 17 10.64 -11.01 -7.08
CA GLU A 17 11.96 -10.58 -7.54
C GLU A 17 12.70 -9.80 -6.44
N VAL A 18 12.03 -8.83 -5.81
CA VAL A 18 12.60 -8.08 -4.69
C VAL A 18 12.98 -9.00 -3.52
N CYS A 19 12.11 -9.94 -3.13
CA CYS A 19 12.43 -10.93 -2.10
C CYS A 19 13.70 -11.72 -2.46
N SER A 20 13.87 -12.12 -3.73
CA SER A 20 15.07 -12.83 -4.19
C SER A 20 16.32 -11.95 -4.10
N GLN A 21 16.25 -10.70 -4.54
CA GLN A 21 17.36 -9.76 -4.48
C GLN A 21 17.81 -9.53 -3.02
N LEU A 22 16.86 -9.26 -2.13
CA LEU A 22 17.12 -9.04 -0.70
C LEU A 22 17.74 -10.28 -0.03
N ALA A 23 17.26 -11.48 -0.37
CA ALA A 23 17.79 -12.73 0.17
C ALA A 23 19.26 -12.98 -0.23
N THR A 24 19.67 -12.52 -1.42
CA THR A 24 21.03 -12.71 -1.93
C THR A 24 22.02 -11.62 -1.54
N ASP A 25 21.57 -10.48 -1.01
CA ASP A 25 22.47 -9.39 -0.62
C ASP A 25 23.09 -9.68 0.77
N PRO A 26 24.41 -9.88 0.87
CA PRO A 26 25.07 -10.14 2.14
C PRO A 26 24.99 -8.96 3.12
N HIS A 27 24.83 -7.72 2.65
CA HIS A 27 24.77 -6.54 3.51
C HIS A 27 23.43 -6.43 4.25
N LEU A 28 22.38 -7.10 3.77
CA LEU A 28 21.04 -7.02 4.34
C LEU A 28 20.74 -8.17 5.31
N GLN A 29 21.62 -9.18 5.43
CA GLN A 29 21.38 -10.37 6.27
C GLN A 29 21.22 -10.04 7.76
N GLY A 30 21.85 -8.95 8.21
CA GLY A 30 21.69 -8.42 9.58
C GLY A 30 20.34 -7.73 9.84
N GLY A 31 19.51 -7.59 8.80
CA GLY A 31 18.25 -6.84 8.80
C GLY A 31 18.39 -5.45 8.20
N TYR A 32 17.27 -4.87 7.81
CA TYR A 32 17.23 -3.62 7.05
C TYR A 32 16.00 -2.78 7.38
N ASN A 33 16.10 -1.47 7.18
CA ASN A 33 14.95 -0.57 7.12
C ASN A 33 14.47 -0.46 5.67
N ALA A 34 13.17 -0.24 5.50
CA ALA A 34 12.57 -0.10 4.17
C ALA A 34 11.74 1.18 4.08
N MET A 35 11.86 1.89 2.96
CA MET A 35 11.10 3.10 2.68
C MET A 35 10.45 3.00 1.30
N GLY A 36 9.12 3.11 1.27
CA GLY A 36 8.34 3.03 0.04
C GLY A 36 7.65 4.34 -0.24
N PHE A 37 7.75 4.82 -1.47
CA PHE A 37 7.07 6.02 -1.95
C PHE A 37 5.85 5.64 -2.77
N SER A 38 4.71 6.27 -2.49
CA SER A 38 3.43 5.99 -3.16
C SER A 38 3.15 4.47 -3.19
N GLN A 39 2.90 3.87 -4.36
CA GLN A 39 2.61 2.44 -4.48
C GLN A 39 3.70 1.52 -3.87
N GLY A 40 4.95 1.98 -3.82
CA GLY A 40 6.05 1.27 -3.17
C GLY A 40 5.81 1.00 -1.69
N GLY A 41 4.96 1.79 -1.02
CA GLY A 41 4.57 1.58 0.38
C GLY A 41 3.85 0.25 0.59
N GLN A 42 2.79 -0.02 -0.17
CA GLN A 42 2.09 -1.31 -0.08
C GLN A 42 2.89 -2.47 -0.67
N PHE A 43 3.81 -2.22 -1.61
CA PHE A 43 4.69 -3.26 -2.16
C PHE A 43 5.70 -3.74 -1.11
N LEU A 44 6.36 -2.81 -0.40
CA LEU A 44 7.26 -3.16 0.70
C LEU A 44 6.52 -3.76 1.89
N ARG A 45 5.27 -3.36 2.15
CA ARG A 45 4.41 -4.08 3.10
C ARG A 45 4.18 -5.54 2.68
N ALA A 46 3.94 -5.79 1.39
CA ALA A 46 3.82 -7.15 0.87
C ALA A 46 5.12 -7.96 1.03
N VAL A 47 6.29 -7.35 0.80
CA VAL A 47 7.61 -7.93 1.09
C VAL A 47 7.70 -8.33 2.57
N ALA A 48 7.37 -7.42 3.49
CA ALA A 48 7.38 -7.70 4.92
C ALA A 48 6.47 -8.87 5.31
N GLN A 49 5.28 -8.97 4.70
CA GLN A 49 4.34 -10.06 4.95
C GLN A 49 4.80 -11.40 4.34
N ARG A 50 5.39 -11.40 3.14
CA ARG A 50 5.65 -12.61 2.33
C ARG A 50 7.05 -13.20 2.51
N CYS A 51 8.08 -12.38 2.69
CA CYS A 51 9.47 -12.83 2.81
C CYS A 51 10.15 -12.18 4.03
N PRO A 52 10.01 -12.79 5.23
CA PRO A 52 10.54 -12.22 6.48
C PRO A 52 12.06 -12.36 6.65
N VAL A 53 12.76 -12.89 5.65
CA VAL A 53 14.21 -13.11 5.67
C VAL A 53 14.82 -12.50 4.41
N PRO A 54 15.80 -11.57 4.52
CA PRO A 54 16.29 -10.97 5.78
C PRO A 54 15.21 -10.17 6.54
N PRO A 55 15.39 -9.89 7.85
CA PRO A 55 14.35 -9.25 8.64
C PRO A 55 14.24 -7.74 8.34
N MET A 56 13.05 -7.29 7.97
CA MET A 56 12.73 -5.86 7.92
C MET A 56 12.49 -5.32 9.34
N PHE A 57 13.13 -4.21 9.69
CA PHE A 57 12.99 -3.56 10.99
C PHE A 57 11.92 -2.48 10.99
N ASN A 58 12.18 -1.35 10.33
CA ASN A 58 11.21 -0.27 10.18
C ASN A 58 10.70 -0.24 8.74
N LEU A 59 9.37 -0.15 8.59
CA LEU A 59 8.74 0.16 7.32
C LEU A 59 8.23 1.60 7.35
N ILE A 60 8.71 2.42 6.43
CA ILE A 60 8.30 3.82 6.26
C ILE A 60 7.53 3.93 4.94
N SER A 61 6.22 4.13 5.03
CA SER A 61 5.33 4.34 3.89
C SER A 61 5.09 5.83 3.70
N ILE A 62 5.59 6.38 2.60
CA ILE A 62 5.45 7.79 2.25
C ILE A 62 4.33 7.92 1.21
N GLY A 63 3.12 8.22 1.68
CA GLY A 63 1.93 8.36 0.83
C GLY A 63 1.42 7.05 0.21
N GLY A 64 1.72 5.89 0.81
CA GLY A 64 1.34 4.58 0.26
C GLY A 64 -0.12 4.19 0.50
N GLN A 65 -0.76 3.52 -0.45
CA GLN A 65 -2.21 3.29 -0.47
C GLN A 65 -2.55 1.92 0.12
N HIS A 66 -2.51 1.80 1.44
CA HIS A 66 -2.60 0.49 2.10
C HIS A 66 -3.99 -0.17 2.02
N GLN A 67 -5.04 0.61 1.77
CA GLN A 67 -6.39 0.12 1.43
C GLN A 67 -6.70 0.24 -0.07
N GLY A 68 -5.69 0.51 -0.91
CA GLY A 68 -5.90 0.73 -2.34
C GLY A 68 -6.48 2.10 -2.65
N VAL A 69 -7.02 2.23 -3.86
CA VAL A 69 -7.64 3.46 -4.37
C VAL A 69 -8.98 3.17 -5.05
N TYR A 70 -9.86 4.16 -5.03
CA TYR A 70 -11.14 4.17 -5.75
C TYR A 70 -11.36 5.52 -6.44
N GLY A 71 -10.34 5.98 -7.17
CA GLY A 71 -10.39 7.22 -7.93
C GLY A 71 -9.01 7.54 -8.51
N PHE A 72 -9.02 8.30 -9.60
CA PHE A 72 -7.82 8.89 -10.20
C PHE A 72 -8.01 10.41 -10.28
N PRO A 73 -7.64 11.17 -9.23
CA PRO A 73 -7.56 12.61 -9.33
C PRO A 73 -6.23 13.01 -10.00
N ARG A 74 -6.31 13.96 -10.94
CA ARG A 74 -5.19 14.58 -11.65
C ARG A 74 -4.14 13.60 -12.17
N CYS A 75 -4.54 12.70 -13.05
CA CYS A 75 -3.58 12.20 -14.02
C CYS A 75 -2.96 13.41 -14.76
N PRO A 76 -1.65 13.70 -14.63
CA PRO A 76 -1.05 14.84 -15.28
C PRO A 76 -1.14 14.60 -16.78
N GLY A 77 -2.08 15.29 -17.39
CA GLY A 77 -2.37 15.17 -18.80
C GLY A 77 -3.86 15.03 -19.07
N GLU A 78 -4.52 16.17 -19.20
CA GLU A 78 -5.50 16.38 -20.29
C GLU A 78 -4.88 16.08 -21.69
N SER A 79 -3.60 15.68 -21.74
CA SER A 79 -2.79 15.22 -22.87
C SER A 79 -2.30 13.75 -22.82
N SER A 80 -2.67 12.92 -21.83
CA SER A 80 -2.17 11.52 -21.74
C SER A 80 -3.24 10.47 -22.01
N HIS A 81 -3.22 9.89 -23.22
CA HIS A 81 -4.09 8.77 -23.61
C HIS A 81 -4.03 7.56 -22.65
N LEU A 82 -2.90 7.36 -21.96
CA LEU A 82 -2.69 6.25 -21.03
C LEU A 82 -3.59 6.35 -19.80
N CYS A 83 -3.71 7.55 -19.23
CA CYS A 83 -4.52 7.80 -18.04
C CYS A 83 -6.02 7.61 -18.29
N ASP A 84 -6.51 8.14 -19.41
CA ASP A 84 -7.88 7.93 -19.85
C ASP A 84 -8.16 6.45 -20.16
N TRP A 85 -7.17 5.76 -20.74
CA TRP A 85 -7.28 4.32 -21.00
C TRP A 85 -7.33 3.51 -19.71
N ILE A 86 -6.47 3.80 -18.72
CA ILE A 86 -6.49 3.14 -17.40
C ILE A 86 -7.84 3.36 -16.73
N ARG A 87 -8.34 4.60 -16.67
CA ARG A 87 -9.66 4.93 -16.09
C ARG A 87 -10.77 4.12 -16.76
N LYS A 88 -10.86 4.17 -18.10
CA LYS A 88 -11.88 3.43 -18.86
C LYS A 88 -11.76 1.92 -18.67
N THR A 89 -10.54 1.39 -18.60
CA THR A 89 -10.29 -0.04 -18.42
C THR A 89 -10.72 -0.52 -17.03
N LEU A 90 -10.47 0.29 -15.99
CA LEU A 90 -10.91 -0.01 -14.63
C LEU A 90 -12.44 0.08 -14.51
N ASP A 91 -13.07 1.09 -15.11
CA ASP A 91 -14.52 1.26 -15.14
C ASP A 91 -15.25 0.11 -15.87
N LEU A 92 -14.61 -0.46 -16.91
CA LEU A 92 -15.19 -1.53 -17.74
C LEU A 92 -14.87 -2.94 -17.21
N GLY A 93 -13.80 -3.11 -16.43
CA GLY A 93 -13.35 -4.45 -16.05
C GLY A 93 -12.07 -4.55 -15.24
N ALA A 94 -11.88 -3.70 -14.21
CA ALA A 94 -10.72 -3.76 -13.29
C ALA A 94 -10.44 -5.18 -12.76
N TYR A 95 -11.50 -5.95 -12.52
CA TYR A 95 -11.43 -7.29 -11.92
C TYR A 95 -11.43 -8.44 -12.93
N THR A 96 -11.26 -8.15 -14.22
CA THR A 96 -11.01 -9.20 -15.20
C THR A 96 -9.59 -9.75 -15.03
N LYS A 97 -9.42 -11.06 -15.26
CA LYS A 97 -8.12 -11.73 -15.11
C LYS A 97 -7.01 -11.04 -15.91
N ALA A 98 -7.27 -10.71 -17.18
CA ALA A 98 -6.29 -10.07 -18.05
C ALA A 98 -5.84 -8.71 -17.51
N VAL A 99 -6.77 -7.88 -17.01
CA VAL A 99 -6.43 -6.56 -16.45
C VAL A 99 -5.67 -6.70 -15.14
N GLN A 100 -6.11 -7.59 -14.24
CA GLN A 100 -5.38 -7.87 -13.00
C GLN A 100 -3.95 -8.36 -13.25
N GLU A 101 -3.70 -9.16 -14.29
CA GLU A 101 -2.38 -9.72 -14.55
C GLU A 101 -1.39 -8.74 -15.22
N HIS A 102 -1.89 -7.68 -15.88
CA HIS A 102 -1.08 -6.80 -16.74
C HIS A 102 -1.16 -5.31 -16.39
N LEU A 103 -1.95 -4.91 -15.40
CA LEU A 103 -2.08 -3.52 -14.98
C LEU A 103 -1.94 -3.40 -13.46
N VAL A 104 -0.79 -2.87 -13.03
CA VAL A 104 -0.41 -2.70 -11.63
C VAL A 104 -1.47 -1.93 -10.83
N GLN A 105 -2.01 -0.86 -11.41
CA GLN A 105 -3.04 -0.04 -10.78
C GLN A 105 -4.33 -0.81 -10.49
N ALA A 106 -4.66 -1.82 -11.31
CA ALA A 106 -5.82 -2.67 -11.08
C ALA A 106 -5.63 -3.60 -9.88
N GLU A 107 -4.40 -4.04 -9.62
CA GLU A 107 -4.08 -4.99 -8.55
C GLU A 107 -4.36 -4.42 -7.15
N TYR A 108 -4.37 -3.09 -7.01
CA TYR A 108 -4.79 -2.37 -5.79
C TYR A 108 -5.98 -1.42 -6.00
N TRP A 109 -6.76 -1.63 -7.07
CA TRP A 109 -8.07 -1.01 -7.21
C TRP A 109 -9.06 -1.65 -6.24
N HIS A 110 -9.69 -0.83 -5.41
CA HIS A 110 -10.59 -1.29 -4.35
C HIS A 110 -11.94 -0.60 -4.51
N ASP A 111 -12.90 -1.30 -5.13
CA ASP A 111 -14.26 -0.80 -5.33
C ASP A 111 -15.11 -0.98 -4.06
N PRO A 112 -15.44 0.09 -3.32
CA PRO A 112 -16.24 -0.02 -2.10
C PRO A 112 -17.72 -0.26 -2.41
N LEU A 113 -18.19 -0.05 -3.64
CA LEU A 113 -19.57 -0.36 -4.05
C LEU A 113 -19.72 -1.84 -4.42
N LYS A 114 -18.64 -2.48 -4.89
CA LYS A 114 -18.59 -3.90 -5.28
C LYS A 114 -17.50 -4.67 -4.52
N GLU A 115 -17.55 -4.58 -3.20
CA GLU A 115 -16.61 -5.23 -2.29
C GLU A 115 -16.45 -6.74 -2.53
N GLU A 116 -17.52 -7.47 -2.86
CA GLU A 116 -17.41 -8.91 -3.15
C GLU A 116 -16.56 -9.19 -4.40
N ASP A 117 -16.70 -8.37 -5.45
CA ASP A 117 -15.89 -8.49 -6.66
C ASP A 117 -14.42 -8.16 -6.36
N TYR A 118 -14.17 -7.11 -5.56
CA TYR A 118 -12.84 -6.77 -5.07
C TYR A 118 -12.20 -7.94 -4.32
N ARG A 119 -12.87 -8.46 -3.28
CA ARG A 119 -12.33 -9.54 -2.44
C ARG A 119 -12.02 -10.79 -3.24
N LYS A 120 -12.91 -11.14 -4.18
CA LYS A 120 -12.77 -12.35 -5.00
C LYS A 120 -11.65 -12.23 -6.03
N ASN A 121 -11.57 -11.08 -6.72
CA ASN A 121 -10.82 -10.98 -7.97
C ASN A 121 -9.51 -10.16 -7.86
N SER A 122 -9.31 -9.33 -6.84
CA SER A 122 -8.03 -8.64 -6.65
C SER A 122 -6.92 -9.66 -6.37
N ILE A 123 -5.90 -9.70 -7.22
CA ILE A 123 -4.82 -10.70 -7.11
C ILE A 123 -3.70 -10.28 -6.16
N PHE A 124 -3.69 -9.03 -5.70
CA PHE A 124 -2.65 -8.49 -4.82
C PHE A 124 -3.23 -7.91 -3.54
N LEU A 125 -3.97 -6.79 -3.62
CA LEU A 125 -4.38 -6.05 -2.43
C LEU A 125 -5.30 -6.87 -1.52
N ALA A 126 -6.28 -7.58 -2.08
CA ALA A 126 -7.16 -8.45 -1.31
C ALA A 126 -6.41 -9.61 -0.63
N ASP A 127 -5.28 -10.08 -1.19
CA ASP A 127 -4.42 -11.08 -0.56
C ASP A 127 -3.71 -10.49 0.66
N ILE A 128 -2.96 -9.40 0.47
CA ILE A 128 -2.16 -8.80 1.54
C ILE A 128 -3.03 -8.10 2.61
N ASN A 129 -4.31 -7.89 2.36
CA ASN A 129 -5.30 -7.37 3.32
C ASN A 129 -6.20 -8.46 3.93
N GLN A 130 -5.93 -9.75 3.70
CA GLN A 130 -6.63 -10.87 4.35
C GLN A 130 -8.14 -10.91 4.04
N GLU A 131 -8.53 -10.48 2.84
CA GLU A 131 -9.95 -10.37 2.46
C GLU A 131 -10.63 -11.71 2.22
N ARG A 132 -9.84 -12.74 1.87
CA ARG A 132 -10.31 -14.10 1.55
C ARG A 132 -10.07 -15.10 2.67
N GLY A 133 -9.49 -14.65 3.78
CA GLY A 133 -9.09 -15.50 4.89
C GLY A 133 -7.84 -14.94 5.59
N VAL A 134 -7.63 -15.38 6.84
CA VAL A 134 -6.46 -14.95 7.63
C VAL A 134 -5.27 -15.85 7.30
N ASN A 135 -4.26 -15.27 6.65
CA ASN A 135 -2.94 -15.86 6.56
C ASN A 135 -2.13 -15.53 7.83
N GLU A 136 -1.96 -16.51 8.72
CA GLU A 136 -1.26 -16.32 10.00
C GLU A 136 0.21 -15.92 9.82
N THR A 137 0.86 -16.36 8.75
CA THR A 137 2.24 -15.96 8.44
C THR A 137 2.31 -14.47 8.11
N TYR A 138 1.36 -13.93 7.35
CA TYR A 138 1.32 -12.48 7.05
C TYR A 138 1.16 -11.66 8.32
N LYS A 139 0.22 -12.04 9.19
CA LYS A 139 0.00 -11.40 10.49
C LYS A 139 1.26 -11.44 11.35
N LYS A 140 1.85 -12.63 11.52
CA LYS A 140 3.09 -12.82 12.29
C LYS A 140 4.24 -11.94 11.77
N ASN A 141 4.45 -11.93 10.47
CA ASN A 141 5.58 -11.24 9.87
C ASN A 141 5.40 -9.72 9.92
N LEU A 142 4.19 -9.19 9.70
CA LEU A 142 3.94 -7.76 9.82
C LEU A 142 4.14 -7.28 11.27
N MET A 143 3.67 -8.05 12.25
CA MET A 143 3.89 -7.76 13.68
C MET A 143 5.35 -7.83 14.10
N ALA A 144 6.23 -8.47 13.31
CA ALA A 144 7.67 -8.55 13.60
C ALA A 144 8.39 -7.21 13.36
N LEU A 145 7.81 -6.29 12.58
CA LEU A 145 8.33 -4.94 12.41
C LEU A 145 8.50 -4.25 13.77
N LYS A 146 9.57 -3.45 13.90
CA LYS A 146 9.79 -2.57 15.04
C LYS A 146 8.89 -1.34 14.96
N LYS A 147 8.82 -0.70 13.79
CA LYS A 147 7.92 0.41 13.49
C LYS A 147 7.31 0.26 12.10
N PHE A 148 6.05 0.64 12.00
CA PHE A 148 5.36 0.86 10.75
C PHE A 148 4.88 2.31 10.72
N VAL A 149 5.63 3.15 10.00
CA VAL A 149 5.40 4.58 9.88
C VAL A 149 4.60 4.83 8.61
N MET A 150 3.48 5.55 8.74
CA MET A 150 2.59 5.91 7.65
C MET A 150 2.50 7.43 7.56
N VAL A 151 3.03 7.99 6.48
CA VAL A 151 2.99 9.42 6.19
C VAL A 151 1.81 9.70 5.28
N LYS A 152 0.98 10.67 5.69
CA LYS A 152 -0.13 11.18 4.91
C LYS A 152 0.09 12.62 4.46
N PHE A 153 -0.15 12.89 3.19
CA PHE A 153 -0.17 14.22 2.62
C PHE A 153 -1.54 14.88 2.83
N LEU A 154 -1.57 15.98 3.57
CA LEU A 154 -2.83 16.60 3.99
C LEU A 154 -3.60 17.24 2.82
N ASN A 155 -2.88 17.62 1.75
CA ASN A 155 -3.44 18.27 0.56
C ASN A 155 -3.30 17.39 -0.69
N ASP A 156 -3.14 16.07 -0.52
CA ASP A 156 -2.95 15.13 -1.62
C ASP A 156 -4.09 15.20 -2.65
N THR A 157 -3.72 15.35 -3.92
CA THR A 157 -4.65 15.37 -5.05
C THR A 157 -4.44 14.21 -6.01
N MET A 158 -3.69 13.18 -5.60
CA MET A 158 -3.38 11.98 -6.38
C MET A 158 -4.00 10.71 -5.78
N VAL A 159 -4.03 10.57 -4.45
CA VAL A 159 -4.57 9.39 -3.75
C VAL A 159 -6.03 9.62 -3.39
N ASP A 160 -6.92 8.77 -3.92
CA ASP A 160 -8.35 8.79 -3.60
C ASP A 160 -8.85 7.45 -3.07
N PRO A 161 -9.29 7.35 -1.80
CA PRO A 161 -9.31 8.41 -0.79
C PRO A 161 -7.95 8.56 -0.09
N ARG A 162 -7.54 9.80 0.18
CA ARG A 162 -6.30 10.15 0.94
C ARG A 162 -6.13 9.42 2.27
N ILE A 163 -7.22 8.98 2.89
CA ILE A 163 -7.15 8.24 4.16
C ILE A 163 -6.52 6.84 3.99
N SER A 164 -6.42 6.33 2.75
CA SER A 164 -5.71 5.09 2.42
C SER A 164 -4.23 5.16 2.80
N GLU A 165 -3.64 6.36 2.81
CA GLU A 165 -2.28 6.65 3.31
C GLU A 165 -2.10 6.28 4.79
N TRP A 166 -3.19 6.26 5.55
CA TRP A 166 -3.26 5.83 6.95
C TRP A 166 -4.13 4.58 7.14
N PHE A 167 -4.23 3.73 6.10
CA PHE A 167 -4.95 2.45 6.16
C PHE A 167 -6.46 2.57 6.40
N GLY A 168 -7.04 3.78 6.33
CA GLY A 168 -8.50 3.95 6.29
C GLY A 168 -9.02 3.83 4.86
N PHE A 169 -10.34 3.79 4.69
CA PHE A 169 -10.95 3.74 3.36
C PHE A 169 -12.40 4.27 3.36
N TYR A 170 -13.07 4.21 2.21
CA TYR A 170 -14.51 4.43 2.15
C TYR A 170 -15.27 3.40 3.01
N LYS A 171 -16.43 3.80 3.55
CA LYS A 171 -17.37 2.83 4.11
C LYS A 171 -17.91 1.93 2.99
N SER A 172 -17.95 0.62 3.23
CA SER A 172 -18.53 -0.37 2.31
C SER A 172 -19.92 0.04 1.83
N GLY A 173 -20.20 -0.18 0.55
CA GLY A 173 -21.46 0.10 -0.14
C GLY A 173 -21.58 1.51 -0.74
N GLN A 174 -20.56 2.37 -0.61
CA GLN A 174 -20.58 3.75 -1.10
C GLN A 174 -19.17 4.35 -1.25
N ALA A 175 -19.03 5.52 -1.88
CA ALA A 175 -17.74 6.18 -2.16
C ALA A 175 -17.70 7.67 -1.76
N LYS A 176 -18.34 8.04 -0.64
CA LYS A 176 -18.42 9.42 -0.13
C LYS A 176 -17.84 9.55 1.28
N GLU A 177 -18.37 8.78 2.23
CA GLU A 177 -17.91 8.78 3.62
C GLU A 177 -16.71 7.84 3.77
N THR A 178 -15.70 8.29 4.50
CA THR A 178 -14.52 7.48 4.84
C THR A 178 -14.49 7.15 6.33
N ILE A 179 -13.82 6.06 6.68
CA ILE A 179 -13.58 5.61 8.04
C ILE A 179 -12.08 5.39 8.29
N PRO A 180 -11.59 5.70 9.49
CA PRO A 180 -10.20 5.43 9.87
C PRO A 180 -9.97 3.92 10.04
N LEU A 181 -8.69 3.50 10.03
CA LEU A 181 -8.27 2.11 10.25
C LEU A 181 -9.00 1.46 11.43
N GLN A 182 -9.07 2.16 12.57
CA GLN A 182 -9.62 1.66 13.83
C GLN A 182 -11.11 1.26 13.73
N GLU A 183 -11.85 1.82 12.77
CA GLU A 183 -13.26 1.51 12.54
C GLU A 183 -13.48 0.35 11.56
N THR A 184 -12.45 -0.08 10.83
CA THR A 184 -12.54 -1.16 9.84
C THR A 184 -12.65 -2.55 10.50
N SER A 185 -13.23 -3.52 9.78
CA SER A 185 -13.25 -4.94 10.19
C SER A 185 -11.83 -5.51 10.31
N LEU A 186 -10.95 -5.15 9.38
CA LEU A 186 -9.53 -5.55 9.38
C LEU A 186 -8.84 -5.28 10.73
N TYR A 187 -9.09 -4.11 11.33
CA TYR A 187 -8.53 -3.74 12.63
C TYR A 187 -9.31 -4.35 13.80
N LYS A 188 -10.65 -4.32 13.76
CA LYS A 188 -11.49 -4.84 14.85
C LYS A 188 -11.32 -6.35 15.06
N GLU A 189 -11.20 -7.10 13.97
CA GLU A 189 -10.92 -8.54 13.96
C GLU A 189 -9.41 -8.85 13.98
N ASP A 190 -8.57 -7.80 13.91
CA ASP A 190 -7.12 -7.88 13.98
C ASP A 190 -6.50 -8.88 12.98
N ARG A 191 -7.04 -8.95 11.76
CA ARG A 191 -6.65 -9.96 10.75
C ARG A 191 -5.17 -9.87 10.34
N LEU A 192 -4.58 -8.70 10.48
CA LEU A 192 -3.16 -8.42 10.20
C LEU A 192 -2.30 -8.16 11.44
N GLY A 193 -2.88 -8.15 12.64
CA GLY A 193 -2.14 -7.77 13.86
C GLY A 193 -2.01 -6.26 14.07
N LEU A 194 -2.69 -5.43 13.26
CA LEU A 194 -2.60 -3.97 13.32
C LEU A 194 -3.11 -3.41 14.66
N GLN A 195 -4.13 -4.01 15.27
CA GLN A 195 -4.60 -3.58 16.58
C GLN A 195 -3.56 -3.85 17.67
N GLN A 196 -2.89 -5.01 17.60
CA GLN A 196 -1.81 -5.33 18.53
C GLN A 196 -0.60 -4.42 18.34
N MET A 197 -0.21 -4.16 17.09
CA MET A 197 0.87 -3.22 16.75
C MET A 197 0.56 -1.80 17.25
N ASP A 198 -0.68 -1.33 17.09
CA ASP A 198 -1.12 -0.02 17.55
C ASP A 198 -1.03 0.09 19.08
N LYS A 199 -1.59 -0.89 19.80
CA LYS A 199 -1.50 -0.98 21.28
C LYS A 199 -0.06 -1.06 21.79
N ALA A 200 0.84 -1.68 21.02
CA ALA A 200 2.27 -1.76 21.33
C ALA A 200 3.07 -0.51 20.88
N GLY A 201 2.41 0.52 20.34
CA GLY A 201 3.05 1.75 19.87
C GLY A 201 3.95 1.54 18.65
N LYS A 202 3.72 0.49 17.85
CA LYS A 202 4.49 0.19 16.63
C LYS A 202 3.98 0.95 15.41
N LEU A 203 2.69 1.30 15.36
CA LEU A 203 2.13 2.13 14.30
C LEU A 203 2.40 3.61 14.59
N VAL A 204 2.91 4.34 13.59
CA VAL A 204 3.16 5.78 13.70
C VAL A 204 2.45 6.48 12.53
N PHE A 205 1.56 7.41 12.85
CA PHE A 205 0.79 8.18 11.88
C PHE A 205 1.33 9.61 11.80
N LEU A 206 1.95 9.97 10.68
CA LEU A 206 2.53 11.29 10.44
C LEU A 206 1.76 12.03 9.35
N GLY A 207 1.52 13.32 9.55
CA GLY A 207 0.86 14.18 8.58
C GLY A 207 1.78 15.30 8.13
N VAL A 208 1.85 15.55 6.82
CA VAL A 208 2.62 16.66 6.24
C VAL A 208 1.75 17.49 5.32
N LYS A 209 1.87 18.82 5.42
CA LYS A 209 1.21 19.74 4.49
C LYS A 209 1.92 19.67 3.14
N GLY A 210 1.16 19.51 2.07
CA GLY A 210 1.71 19.30 0.73
C GLY A 210 0.82 18.41 -0.11
N ASP A 211 1.00 18.50 -1.42
CA ASP A 211 0.44 17.54 -2.38
C ASP A 211 1.26 16.24 -2.36
N HIS A 212 0.85 15.24 -3.13
CA HIS A 212 1.46 13.90 -3.14
C HIS A 212 2.99 13.93 -3.30
N LEU A 213 3.70 13.31 -2.37
CA LEU A 213 5.17 13.26 -2.32
C LEU A 213 5.87 14.63 -2.26
N HIS A 214 5.15 15.68 -1.92
CA HIS A 214 5.71 17.03 -1.77
C HIS A 214 5.95 17.34 -0.28
N PHE A 215 7.21 17.33 0.12
CA PHE A 215 7.67 17.67 1.47
C PHE A 215 9.05 18.34 1.40
N SER A 216 9.41 19.11 2.42
CA SER A 216 10.74 19.76 2.50
C SER A 216 11.80 18.80 3.03
N GLU A 217 13.06 19.08 2.69
CA GLU A 217 14.23 18.39 3.27
C GLU A 217 14.26 18.53 4.80
N GLU A 218 14.01 19.73 5.33
CA GLU A 218 13.92 19.98 6.78
C GLU A 218 12.88 19.06 7.47
N TRP A 219 11.73 18.84 6.83
CA TRP A 219 10.73 17.93 7.36
C TRP A 219 11.20 16.48 7.31
N PHE A 220 11.84 16.06 6.22
CA PHE A 220 12.40 14.72 6.08
C PHE A 220 13.47 14.44 7.16
N ASP A 221 14.42 15.36 7.33
CA ASP A 221 15.50 15.21 8.31
C ASP A 221 15.00 15.18 9.75
N SER A 222 14.04 16.04 10.10
CA SER A 222 13.51 16.12 11.46
C SER A 222 12.54 14.98 11.80
N THR A 223 11.83 14.44 10.81
CA THR A 223 10.70 13.52 11.05
C THR A 223 10.98 12.09 10.59
N ILE A 224 11.64 11.91 9.44
CA ILE A 224 11.84 10.58 8.82
C ILE A 224 13.19 9.98 9.18
N LEU A 225 14.26 10.77 9.12
CA LEU A 225 15.62 10.31 9.40
C LEU A 225 15.77 9.60 10.78
N PRO A 226 15.07 10.00 11.86
CA PRO A 226 15.11 9.29 13.15
C PRO A 226 14.66 7.82 13.09
N PHE A 227 13.93 7.40 12.06
CA PHE A 227 13.51 6.01 11.85
C PHE A 227 14.52 5.18 11.03
N LEU A 228 15.56 5.81 10.47
CA LEU A 228 16.58 5.17 9.65
C LEU A 228 17.91 4.98 10.37
N GLN A 229 18.11 5.65 11.51
CA GLN A 229 19.31 5.60 12.36
C GLN A 229 19.32 4.38 13.30
#